data_AF-A0A2J1DXJ1-F1
#
_entry.id   AF-A0A2J1DXJ1-F1
#
_cell.length_a   1.000
_cell.length_b   1.000
_cell.length_c   1.000
_cell.angle_alpha   90.00
_cell.angle_beta   90.00
_cell.angle_gamma   90.00
#
_symmetry.space_group_name_H-M   'P 1'
#
loop_
_entity.id
_entity.type
_entity.pdbx_description
1 polymer ?
#
loop_
_entity_poly.entity_id
_entity_poly.type
_entity_poly.pdbx_seq_one_letter_code
_entity_poly.pdbx_strand_id
1 'polypeptide(L)'
;MLFALKTEEVSRVIPIYYSYPIFVSLMAVPLLGESIGLLRWLAILAVVGGIILVSARRNGSGGSFFLGKTTGLLILAGLLISGSDIINKHVLDVITFWNGYWVSSICLAIVLLAVSFRRSVFNELKGLTKPWLCYLLIVLDECFLFGGMLLRLWAIQHGPISLVSAISSARPLFVLLYAFLLVRLIPGFLLEWPAGRRLRILQIGGVVLTVSGIAVMNLFS
;
A
#
# COMPACT_ATOMS: atom_id res chain seq x y z
N MET A 1 -10.17 -5.28 -1.82
CA MET A 1 -9.89 -4.02 -1.10
C MET A 1 -11.09 -3.08 -1.07
N LEU A 2 -11.59 -2.60 -2.22
CA LEU A 2 -12.72 -1.64 -2.26
C LEU A 2 -13.97 -2.10 -1.50
N PHE A 3 -14.34 -3.38 -1.63
CA PHE A 3 -15.45 -3.95 -0.85
C PHE A 3 -15.19 -3.91 0.66
N ALA A 4 -13.99 -4.30 1.10
CA ALA A 4 -13.62 -4.31 2.51
C ALA A 4 -13.57 -2.90 3.12
N LEU A 5 -13.14 -1.88 2.37
CA LEU A 5 -13.19 -0.47 2.82
C LEU A 5 -14.61 0.06 2.95
N LYS A 6 -15.59 -0.52 2.24
CA LYS A 6 -17.01 -0.16 2.37
C LYS A 6 -17.69 -0.82 3.57
N THR A 7 -17.18 -1.96 4.03
CA THR A 7 -17.84 -2.78 5.06
C THR A 7 -17.13 -2.80 6.41
N GLU A 8 -15.84 -2.46 6.45
CA GLU A 8 -15.01 -2.49 7.66
C GLU A 8 -14.34 -1.15 7.91
N GLU A 9 -13.92 -0.91 9.16
CA GLU A 9 -13.12 0.26 9.48
C GLU A 9 -11.77 0.23 8.74
N VAL A 10 -11.37 1.39 8.22
CA VAL A 10 -10.08 1.58 7.52
C VAL A 10 -8.90 1.16 8.41
N SER A 11 -9.00 1.40 9.72
CA SER A 11 -8.06 0.99 10.77
C SER A 11 -7.81 -0.53 10.82
N ARG A 12 -8.80 -1.34 10.42
CA ARG A 12 -8.73 -2.81 10.38
C ARG A 12 -8.23 -3.32 9.04
N VAL A 13 -8.61 -2.66 7.95
CA VAL A 13 -8.25 -3.06 6.60
C VAL A 13 -6.76 -2.82 6.31
N ILE A 14 -6.24 -1.67 6.74
CA ILE A 14 -4.86 -1.23 6.45
C ILE A 14 -3.81 -2.23 6.96
N PRO A 15 -3.80 -2.68 8.25
CA PRO A 15 -2.78 -3.61 8.74
C PRO A 15 -2.76 -4.95 7.97
N ILE A 16 -3.94 -5.48 7.62
CA ILE A 16 -4.06 -6.75 6.91
C ILE A 16 -3.62 -6.58 5.44
N TYR A 17 -3.94 -5.44 4.83
CA TYR A 17 -3.51 -5.16 3.47
C TYR A 17 -1.99 -5.01 3.37
N TYR A 18 -1.36 -4.33 4.33
CA TYR A 18 0.08 -4.08 4.33
C TYR A 18 0.94 -5.25 4.84
N SER A 19 0.34 -6.37 5.26
CA SER A 19 1.06 -7.63 5.49
C SER A 19 1.37 -8.39 4.21
N TYR A 20 0.97 -7.88 3.04
CA TYR A 20 1.23 -8.48 1.73
C TYR A 20 2.70 -8.84 1.42
N PRO A 21 3.75 -8.14 1.91
CA PRO A 21 5.13 -8.53 1.63
C PRO A 21 5.50 -9.93 2.16
N ILE A 22 4.77 -10.43 3.16
CA ILE A 22 4.90 -11.82 3.64
C ILE A 22 4.46 -12.79 2.55
N PHE A 23 3.33 -12.51 1.89
CA PHE A 23 2.86 -13.34 0.78
C PHE A 23 3.79 -13.24 -0.43
N VAL A 24 4.32 -12.04 -0.71
CA VAL A 24 5.31 -11.85 -1.78
C VAL A 24 6.55 -12.67 -1.54
N SER A 25 7.15 -12.57 -0.35
CA SER A 25 8.35 -13.33 -0.02
C SER A 25 8.11 -14.84 -0.04
N LEU A 26 6.96 -15.30 0.43
CA LEU A 26 6.60 -16.72 0.41
C LEU A 26 6.44 -17.27 -1.01
N MET A 27 5.88 -16.47 -1.94
CA MET A 27 5.73 -16.86 -3.33
C MET A 27 7.01 -16.63 -4.15
N ALA A 28 7.84 -15.65 -3.80
CA ALA A 28 9.09 -15.34 -4.51
C ALA A 28 10.13 -16.46 -4.40
N VAL A 29 10.21 -17.18 -3.28
CA VAL A 29 11.16 -18.29 -3.10
C VAL A 29 10.96 -19.40 -4.14
N PRO A 30 9.75 -20.00 -4.30
CA PRO A 30 9.55 -21.06 -5.30
C PRO A 30 9.40 -20.55 -6.74
N LEU A 31 8.81 -19.36 -6.96
CA LEU A 31 8.51 -18.88 -8.32
C LEU A 31 9.67 -18.14 -8.98
N LEU A 32 10.46 -17.37 -8.21
CA LEU A 32 11.61 -16.63 -8.71
C LEU A 32 12.96 -17.26 -8.36
N GLY A 33 12.99 -18.29 -7.51
CA GLY A 33 14.23 -18.86 -7.01
C GLY A 33 15.01 -17.92 -6.10
N GLU A 34 14.36 -16.87 -5.53
CA GLU A 34 15.02 -15.93 -4.62
C GLU A 34 15.42 -16.66 -3.33
N SER A 35 16.72 -16.70 -3.00
CA SER A 35 17.21 -17.25 -1.74
C SER A 35 17.07 -16.21 -0.62
N ILE A 36 15.98 -16.33 0.14
CA ILE A 36 15.71 -15.45 1.29
C ILE A 36 16.33 -16.07 2.54
N GLY A 37 17.49 -15.54 2.96
CA GLY A 37 18.13 -15.92 4.21
C GLY A 37 17.26 -15.64 5.44
N LEU A 38 17.54 -16.34 6.55
CA LEU A 38 16.76 -16.25 7.79
C LEU A 38 16.69 -14.83 8.36
N LEU A 39 17.77 -14.05 8.22
CA LEU A 39 17.81 -12.64 8.61
C LEU A 39 16.87 -11.76 7.77
N ARG A 40 16.72 -12.04 6.47
CA ARG A 40 15.80 -11.30 5.59
C ARG A 40 14.34 -11.58 5.97
N TRP A 41 14.02 -12.82 6.35
CA TRP A 41 12.69 -13.16 6.88
C TRP A 41 12.36 -12.41 8.17
N LEU A 42 13.30 -12.37 9.13
CA LEU A 42 13.12 -11.59 10.36
C LEU A 42 12.92 -10.11 10.08
N ALA A 43 13.64 -9.56 9.10
CA ALA A 43 13.52 -8.17 8.71
C ALA A 43 12.16 -7.86 8.05
N ILE A 44 11.64 -8.74 7.18
CA ILE A 44 10.28 -8.61 6.61
C ILE A 44 9.23 -8.63 7.72
N LEU A 45 9.35 -9.57 8.67
CA LEU A 45 8.43 -9.65 9.80
C LEU A 45 8.51 -8.40 10.70
N ALA A 46 9.71 -7.85 10.91
CA ALA A 46 9.89 -6.59 11.63
C ALA A 46 9.22 -5.41 10.90
N VAL A 47 9.39 -5.31 9.58
CA VAL A 47 8.74 -4.28 8.75
C VAL A 47 7.22 -4.38 8.88
N VAL A 48 6.66 -5.56 8.67
CA VAL A 48 5.21 -5.77 8.73
C VAL A 48 4.68 -5.52 10.14
N GLY A 49 5.38 -6.00 11.18
CA GLY A 49 5.04 -5.71 12.58
C GLY A 49 5.05 -4.22 12.89
N GLY A 50 6.05 -3.50 12.40
CA GLY A 50 6.18 -2.05 12.57
C GLY A 50 5.03 -1.28 11.93
N ILE A 51 4.63 -1.67 10.72
CA ILE A 51 3.50 -1.07 10.02
C ILE A 51 2.17 -1.36 10.73
N ILE A 52 1.97 -2.58 11.22
CA ILE A 52 0.79 -2.95 12.01
C ILE A 52 0.71 -2.08 13.27
N LEU A 53 1.84 -1.87 13.96
CA LEU A 53 1.92 -1.00 15.13
C LEU A 53 1.61 0.46 14.80
N VAL A 54 2.10 0.98 13.67
CA VAL A 54 1.81 2.35 13.23
C VAL A 54 0.34 2.52 12.84
N SER A 55 -0.23 1.53 12.17
CA SER A 55 -1.61 1.54 11.70
C SER A 55 -2.63 1.23 12.80
N ALA A 56 -2.21 0.66 13.92
CA ALA A 56 -3.08 0.42 15.06
C ALA A 56 -3.52 1.78 15.65
N ARG A 57 -4.77 2.18 15.43
CA ARG A 57 -5.42 3.24 16.21
C ARG A 57 -6.10 2.62 17.43
N ARG A 58 -6.00 3.28 18.59
CA ARG A 58 -6.81 2.93 19.76
C ARG A 58 -8.24 3.43 19.53
N ASN A 59 -9.04 2.66 18.81
CA ASN A 59 -10.49 2.80 18.92
C ASN A 59 -10.96 1.97 20.11
N GLY A 60 -11.85 2.53 20.93
CA GLY A 60 -12.31 1.97 22.20
C GLY A 60 -13.20 0.72 22.08
N SER A 61 -13.11 -0.04 20.99
CA SER A 61 -13.76 -1.34 20.88
C SER A 61 -12.70 -2.43 21.05
N GLY A 62 -12.71 -3.07 22.22
CA GLY A 62 -12.08 -4.38 22.44
C GLY A 62 -12.77 -5.47 21.63
N GLY A 63 -12.99 -5.24 20.34
CA GLY A 63 -13.44 -6.25 19.40
C GLY A 63 -12.27 -7.14 19.08
N SER A 64 -12.29 -8.36 19.63
CA SER A 64 -11.41 -9.46 19.26
C SER A 64 -11.13 -9.49 17.74
N PHE A 65 -9.91 -9.89 17.37
CA PHE A 65 -9.50 -10.31 16.02
C PHE A 65 -10.35 -11.51 15.55
N PHE A 66 -11.67 -11.39 15.46
CA PHE A 66 -12.52 -12.42 14.92
C PHE A 66 -12.25 -12.51 13.41
N LEU A 67 -11.81 -13.68 12.96
CA LEU A 67 -11.71 -14.08 11.56
C LEU A 67 -13.11 -14.04 10.94
N GLY A 68 -13.53 -12.87 10.46
CA GLY A 68 -14.73 -12.71 9.67
C GLY A 68 -14.48 -13.07 8.21
N LYS A 69 -15.57 -13.21 7.43
CA LYS A 69 -15.50 -13.39 5.97
C LYS A 69 -14.65 -12.30 5.29
N THR A 70 -14.63 -11.08 5.84
CA THR A 70 -13.85 -9.96 5.32
C THR A 70 -12.33 -10.13 5.49
N THR A 71 -11.89 -10.80 6.57
CA THR A 71 -10.47 -11.07 6.80
C THR A 71 -9.93 -12.03 5.74
N GLY A 72 -10.70 -13.07 5.40
CA GLY A 72 -10.39 -13.98 4.30
C GLY A 72 -10.33 -13.27 2.93
N LEU A 73 -11.25 -12.35 2.66
CA LEU A 73 -11.23 -11.52 1.43
C LEU A 73 -9.98 -10.63 1.34
N LEU A 74 -9.48 -10.11 2.47
CA LEU A 74 -8.27 -9.29 2.49
C LEU A 74 -7.01 -10.13 2.29
N ILE A 75 -6.95 -11.33 2.86
CA ILE A 75 -5.86 -12.29 2.61
C ILE A 75 -5.85 -12.68 1.12
N LEU A 76 -7.01 -13.02 0.56
CA LEU A 76 -7.15 -13.33 -0.87
C LEU A 76 -6.71 -12.16 -1.75
N ALA A 77 -7.08 -10.92 -1.38
CA ALA A 77 -6.62 -9.74 -2.09
C ALA A 77 -5.09 -9.58 -2.02
N GLY A 78 -4.49 -9.80 -0.86
CA GLY A 78 -3.04 -9.78 -0.69
C GLY A 78 -2.33 -10.84 -1.55
N LEU A 79 -2.88 -12.05 -1.62
CA LEU A 79 -2.39 -13.13 -2.48
C LEU A 79 -2.48 -12.78 -3.97
N LEU A 80 -3.61 -12.22 -4.42
CA LEU A 80 -3.79 -11.80 -5.81
C LEU A 80 -2.81 -10.68 -6.20
N ILE A 81 -2.60 -9.71 -5.30
CA ILE A 81 -1.64 -8.61 -5.53
C ILE A 81 -0.20 -9.16 -5.59
N SER A 82 0.16 -10.03 -4.65
CA SER A 82 1.45 -10.73 -4.66
C SER A 82 1.68 -11.52 -5.94
N GLY A 83 0.68 -12.30 -6.37
CA GLY A 83 0.73 -13.01 -7.65
C GLY A 83 0.91 -12.07 -8.83
N SER A 84 0.17 -10.95 -8.86
CA SER A 84 0.31 -9.94 -9.92
C SER A 84 1.71 -9.34 -9.98
N ASP A 85 2.37 -9.14 -8.84
CA ASP A 85 3.72 -8.56 -8.81
C ASP A 85 4.78 -9.54 -9.28
N ILE A 86 4.65 -10.82 -8.93
CA ILE A 86 5.53 -11.89 -9.40
C ILE A 86 5.39 -12.09 -10.91
N ILE A 87 4.14 -12.13 -11.40
CA ILE A 87 3.87 -12.20 -12.84
C ILE A 87 4.46 -10.97 -13.54
N ASN A 88 4.30 -9.77 -12.98
CA ASN A 88 4.89 -8.56 -13.54
C ASN A 88 6.42 -8.66 -13.66
N LYS A 89 7.13 -9.22 -12.67
CA LYS A 89 8.58 -9.41 -12.78
C LYS A 89 8.94 -10.36 -13.94
N HIS A 90 8.24 -11.49 -14.08
CA HIS A 90 8.45 -12.39 -15.22
C HIS A 90 8.11 -11.74 -16.57
N VAL A 91 7.08 -10.90 -16.62
CA VAL A 91 6.70 -10.19 -17.85
C VAL A 91 7.76 -9.14 -18.22
N LEU A 92 8.36 -8.47 -17.24
CA LEU A 92 9.43 -7.49 -17.48
C LEU A 92 10.73 -8.13 -18.01
N ASP A 93 10.94 -9.43 -17.79
CA ASP A 93 12.07 -10.18 -18.37
C ASP A 93 11.88 -10.47 -19.86
N VAL A 94 10.64 -10.51 -20.34
CA VAL A 94 10.28 -10.87 -21.74
C VAL A 94 9.86 -9.64 -22.57
N ILE A 95 9.22 -8.66 -21.93
CA ILE A 95 8.61 -7.49 -22.57
C ILE A 95 9.31 -6.23 -22.08
N THR A 96 9.55 -5.28 -22.98
CA THR A 96 10.07 -3.96 -22.60
C THR A 96 9.13 -3.24 -21.64
N PHE A 97 9.72 -2.57 -20.64
CA PHE A 97 9.04 -1.76 -19.63
C PHE A 97 7.83 -0.97 -20.16
N TRP A 98 8.02 -0.25 -21.27
CA TRP A 98 7.01 0.61 -21.86
C TRP A 98 5.79 -0.17 -22.35
N ASN A 99 6.01 -1.33 -22.98
CA ASN A 99 4.92 -2.15 -23.50
C ASN A 99 4.11 -2.78 -22.37
N GLY A 100 4.76 -3.26 -21.31
CA GLY A 100 4.08 -3.78 -20.12
C GLY A 100 3.21 -2.72 -19.44
N TYR A 101 3.70 -1.49 -19.35
CA TYR A 101 2.94 -0.35 -18.85
C TYR A 101 1.71 -0.05 -19.71
N TRP A 102 1.88 0.15 -21.02
CA TRP A 102 0.77 0.48 -21.91
C TRP A 102 -0.35 -0.56 -21.87
N VAL A 103 -0.01 -1.85 -21.88
CA VAL A 103 -0.99 -2.94 -21.80
C VAL A 103 -1.75 -2.90 -20.49
N SER A 104 -1.05 -2.71 -19.37
CA SER A 104 -1.67 -2.63 -18.04
C SER A 104 -2.59 -1.42 -17.91
N SER A 105 -2.15 -0.26 -18.38
CA SER A 105 -2.91 0.99 -18.34
C SER A 105 -4.15 0.93 -19.22
N ILE A 106 -4.06 0.35 -20.42
CA ILE A 106 -5.23 0.15 -21.30
C ILE A 106 -6.22 -0.82 -20.66
N CYS A 107 -5.75 -1.93 -20.09
CA CYS A 107 -6.61 -2.90 -19.41
C CYS A 107 -7.35 -2.25 -18.24
N LEU A 108 -6.63 -1.50 -17.40
CA LEU A 108 -7.21 -0.77 -16.28
C LEU A 108 -8.20 0.30 -16.75
N ALA A 109 -7.88 1.05 -17.81
CA ALA A 109 -8.78 2.05 -18.39
C ALA A 109 -10.09 1.42 -18.88
N ILE A 110 -10.02 0.28 -19.57
CA ILE A 110 -11.22 -0.46 -20.04
C ILE A 110 -12.08 -0.91 -18.86
N VAL A 111 -11.47 -1.50 -17.83
CA VAL A 111 -12.20 -1.94 -16.63
C VAL A 111 -12.85 -0.76 -15.91
N LEU A 112 -12.12 0.35 -15.73
CA LEU A 112 -12.65 1.54 -15.09
C LEU A 112 -13.76 2.19 -15.93
N LEU A 113 -13.62 2.25 -17.26
CA LEU A 113 -14.67 2.77 -18.15
C LEU A 113 -15.94 1.91 -18.08
N ALA A 114 -15.79 0.58 -18.09
CA ALA A 114 -16.92 -0.34 -17.94
C ALA A 114 -17.66 -0.15 -16.61
N VAL A 115 -16.93 0.09 -15.52
CA VAL A 115 -17.52 0.38 -14.20
C VAL A 115 -18.10 1.80 -14.11
N SER A 116 -17.48 2.77 -14.77
CA SER A 116 -17.85 4.19 -14.76
C SER A 116 -19.02 4.53 -15.70
N PHE A 117 -19.45 3.60 -16.55
CA PHE A 117 -20.61 3.78 -17.43
C PHE A 117 -21.96 3.91 -16.68
N ARG A 118 -21.95 3.96 -15.35
CA ARG A 118 -23.13 4.19 -14.52
C ARG A 118 -23.54 5.67 -14.56
N ARG A 119 -24.81 5.93 -14.89
CA ARG A 119 -25.40 7.29 -14.94
C ARG A 119 -25.17 8.13 -13.68
N SER A 120 -25.03 7.49 -12.52
CA SER A 120 -24.72 8.15 -11.23
C SER A 120 -23.40 8.92 -11.27
N VAL A 121 -22.37 8.38 -11.91
CA VAL A 121 -21.02 9.01 -11.94
C VAL A 121 -21.04 10.27 -12.80
N PHE A 122 -21.77 10.23 -13.93
CA PHE A 122 -21.93 11.41 -14.80
C PHE A 122 -22.75 12.53 -14.13
N ASN A 123 -23.73 12.18 -13.30
CA ASN A 123 -24.52 13.18 -12.57
C ASN A 123 -23.69 13.84 -11.46
N GLU A 124 -22.83 13.09 -10.77
CA GLU A 124 -21.90 13.64 -9.78
C GLU A 124 -20.84 14.55 -10.42
N LEU A 125 -20.28 14.17 -11.57
CA LEU A 125 -19.32 14.99 -12.31
C LEU A 125 -19.91 16.33 -12.76
N LYS A 126 -21.20 16.35 -13.14
CA LYS A 126 -21.91 17.58 -13.52
C LYS A 126 -22.30 18.45 -12.31
N GLY A 127 -22.43 17.86 -11.13
CA GLY A 127 -22.79 18.55 -9.89
C GLY A 127 -21.60 19.17 -9.13
N LEU A 128 -20.38 19.11 -9.68
CA LEU A 128 -19.19 19.65 -9.01
C LEU A 128 -19.24 21.18 -8.94
N THR A 129 -19.12 21.72 -7.73
CA THR A 129 -19.13 23.17 -7.46
C THR A 129 -17.91 23.90 -8.04
N LYS A 130 -16.76 23.22 -8.19
CA LYS A 130 -15.51 23.75 -8.76
C LYS A 130 -14.82 22.71 -9.67
N PRO A 131 -15.35 22.45 -10.88
CA PRO A 131 -14.89 21.36 -11.74
C PRO A 131 -13.40 21.47 -12.10
N TRP A 132 -12.91 22.68 -12.39
CA TRP A 132 -11.50 22.92 -12.71
C TRP A 132 -10.54 22.49 -11.61
N LEU A 133 -10.85 22.81 -10.35
CA LEU A 133 -9.99 22.46 -9.22
C LEU A 133 -9.94 20.93 -9.03
N CYS A 134 -11.09 20.26 -9.18
CA CYS A 134 -11.17 18.81 -9.12
C CYS A 134 -10.36 18.15 -10.25
N TYR A 135 -10.50 18.63 -11.49
CA TYR A 135 -9.72 18.11 -12.61
C TYR A 135 -8.21 18.33 -12.41
N LEU A 136 -7.82 19.51 -11.94
CA LEU A 136 -6.41 19.80 -11.65
C LEU A 136 -5.85 18.87 -10.57
N LEU A 137 -6.61 18.61 -9.50
CA LEU A 137 -6.20 17.66 -8.45
C LEU A 137 -6.08 16.23 -8.97
N ILE A 138 -6.99 15.79 -9.84
CA ILE A 138 -6.93 14.45 -10.47
C ILE A 138 -5.70 14.33 -11.37
N VAL A 139 -5.44 15.35 -12.21
CA VAL A 139 -4.27 15.35 -13.08
C VAL A 139 -2.97 15.33 -12.27
N LEU A 140 -2.90 16.11 -11.19
CA LEU A 140 -1.75 16.09 -10.29
C LEU A 140 -1.55 14.72 -9.64
N ASP A 141 -2.62 14.12 -9.11
CA ASP A 141 -2.58 12.78 -8.52
C ASP A 141 -2.07 11.75 -9.53
N GLU A 142 -2.59 11.77 -10.76
CA GLU A 142 -2.18 10.85 -11.83
C GLU A 142 -0.70 11.05 -12.22
N CYS A 143 -0.21 12.29 -12.27
CA CYS A 143 1.21 12.57 -12.49
C CYS A 143 2.09 11.98 -11.38
N PHE A 144 1.67 12.09 -10.11
CA PHE A 144 2.39 11.48 -8.98
C PHE A 144 2.35 9.96 -9.03
N LEU A 145 1.20 9.37 -9.36
CA LEU A 145 1.05 7.93 -9.52
C LEU A 145 1.93 7.39 -10.65
N PHE A 146 1.96 8.09 -11.80
CA PHE A 146 2.82 7.75 -12.92
C PHE A 146 4.30 7.77 -12.52
N GLY A 147 4.76 8.87 -11.90
CA GLY A 147 6.15 8.98 -11.44
C GLY A 147 6.51 7.88 -10.42
N GLY A 148 5.64 7.61 -9.46
CA GLY A 148 5.83 6.55 -8.47
C GLY A 148 5.87 5.16 -9.09
N MET A 149 5.08 4.92 -10.12
CA MET A 149 5.07 3.66 -10.87
C MET A 149 6.39 3.45 -11.63
N LEU A 150 6.90 4.47 -12.32
CA LEU A 150 8.18 4.36 -13.04
C LEU A 150 9.32 3.95 -12.09
N LEU A 151 9.42 4.63 -10.95
CA LEU A 151 10.40 4.34 -9.91
C LEU A 151 10.23 2.93 -9.33
N ARG A 152 8.99 2.50 -9.09
CA ARG A 152 8.69 1.16 -8.57
C ARG A 152 9.12 0.07 -9.55
N LEU A 153 8.77 0.22 -10.83
CA LEU A 153 9.12 -0.75 -11.85
C LEU A 153 10.64 -0.83 -12.05
N TRP A 154 11.33 0.31 -12.02
CA TRP A 154 12.79 0.35 -12.04
C TRP A 154 13.41 -0.40 -10.85
N ALA A 155 12.83 -0.25 -9.66
CA ALA A 155 13.25 -0.99 -8.47
C ALA A 155 12.97 -2.50 -8.57
N ILE A 156 11.85 -2.92 -9.16
CA ILE A 156 11.53 -4.35 -9.37
C ILE A 156 12.50 -4.99 -10.37
N GLN A 157 12.90 -4.24 -11.40
CA GLN A 157 13.83 -4.73 -12.42
C GLN A 157 15.25 -4.95 -11.86
N HIS A 158 15.74 -4.03 -11.02
CA HIS A 158 17.10 -4.08 -10.48
C HIS A 158 17.21 -4.69 -9.07
N GLY A 159 16.09 -5.07 -8.45
CA GLY A 159 16.06 -5.53 -7.08
C GLY A 159 15.16 -6.76 -6.85
N PRO A 160 15.29 -7.41 -5.68
CA PRO A 160 14.40 -8.50 -5.30
C PRO A 160 13.00 -7.95 -4.97
N ILE A 161 11.94 -8.62 -5.45
CA ILE A 161 10.55 -8.14 -5.24
C ILE A 161 10.22 -8.12 -3.76
N SER A 162 10.78 -9.07 -3.01
CA SER A 162 10.64 -9.16 -1.55
C SER A 162 11.08 -7.87 -0.83
N LEU A 163 12.14 -7.20 -1.29
CA LEU A 163 12.58 -5.92 -0.75
C LEU A 163 11.71 -4.75 -1.22
N VAL A 164 11.39 -4.70 -2.52
CA VAL A 164 10.59 -3.61 -3.09
C VAL A 164 9.18 -3.58 -2.48
N SER A 165 8.57 -4.76 -2.27
CA SER A 165 7.27 -4.91 -1.62
C SER A 165 7.30 -4.50 -0.15
N ALA A 166 8.36 -4.84 0.60
CA ALA A 166 8.54 -4.42 1.99
C ALA A 166 8.71 -2.90 2.14
N ILE A 167 9.48 -2.25 1.25
CA ILE A 167 9.56 -0.78 1.24
C ILE A 167 8.21 -0.17 0.83
N SER A 168 7.54 -0.76 -0.15
CA SER A 168 6.23 -0.29 -0.60
C SER A 168 5.14 -0.41 0.47
N SER A 169 5.25 -1.36 1.40
CA SER A 169 4.28 -1.49 2.50
C SER A 169 4.48 -0.45 3.60
N ALA A 170 5.64 0.22 3.66
CA ALA A 170 5.94 1.28 4.62
C ALA A 170 5.21 2.62 4.33
N ARG A 171 4.35 2.68 3.30
CA ARG A 171 3.51 3.85 2.96
C ARG A 171 2.79 4.49 4.16
N PRO A 172 2.21 3.75 5.11
CA PRO A 172 1.56 4.35 6.28
C PRO A 172 2.50 5.22 7.13
N LEU A 173 3.81 4.94 7.13
CA LEU A 173 4.81 5.78 7.81
C LEU A 173 4.90 7.16 7.16
N PHE A 174 4.97 7.21 5.83
CA PHE A 174 5.02 8.47 5.08
C PHE A 174 3.73 9.26 5.27
N VAL A 175 2.57 8.59 5.27
CA VAL A 175 1.29 9.24 5.58
C VAL A 175 1.30 9.85 6.98
N LEU A 176 1.82 9.14 7.99
CA LEU A 176 1.95 9.66 9.35
C LEU A 176 2.90 10.87 9.40
N LEU A 177 4.03 10.80 8.69
CA LEU A 177 5.01 11.87 8.61
C LEU A 177 4.42 13.12 7.92
N TYR A 178 3.72 12.95 6.79
CA TYR A 178 3.06 14.05 6.09
C TYR A 178 1.92 14.65 6.93
N ALA A 179 1.14 13.81 7.62
CA ALA A 179 0.12 14.29 8.54
C ALA A 179 0.74 15.16 9.66
N PHE A 180 1.86 14.72 10.22
CA PHE A 180 2.58 15.50 11.24
C PHE A 180 3.11 16.84 10.70
N LEU A 181 3.74 16.83 9.51
CA LEU A 181 4.23 18.05 8.86
C LEU A 181 3.09 19.02 8.52
N LEU A 182 1.98 18.52 7.98
CA LEU A 182 0.83 19.35 7.61
C LEU A 182 0.16 19.99 8.82
N VAL A 183 0.05 19.27 9.95
CA VAL A 183 -0.46 19.86 11.20
C VAL A 183 0.44 20.99 11.70
N ARG A 184 1.75 20.85 11.54
CA ARG A 184 2.73 21.88 11.93
C ARG A 184 2.61 23.12 11.04
N LEU A 185 2.38 22.95 9.74
CA LEU A 185 2.31 24.03 8.75
C LEU A 185 0.93 24.69 8.69
N ILE A 186 -0.14 23.93 8.92
CA ILE A 186 -1.54 24.37 8.81
C ILE A 186 -2.29 23.95 10.09
N PRO A 187 -2.23 24.76 11.16
CA PRO A 187 -2.97 24.47 12.39
C PRO A 187 -4.48 24.52 12.11
N GLY A 188 -5.13 23.35 12.13
CA GLY A 188 -6.57 23.19 11.85
C GLY A 188 -6.93 22.21 10.72
N PHE A 189 -5.94 21.63 10.02
CA PHE A 189 -6.19 20.71 8.90
C PHE A 189 -6.76 19.34 9.31
N LEU A 190 -6.46 18.83 10.51
CA LEU A 190 -6.99 17.56 11.00
C LEU A 190 -8.13 17.78 11.99
N LEU A 191 -9.32 17.25 11.67
CA LEU A 191 -10.51 17.30 12.55
C LEU A 191 -10.36 16.46 13.83
N GLU A 192 -9.52 15.41 13.82
CA GLU A 192 -9.30 14.54 14.97
C GLU A 192 -7.82 14.15 15.07
N TRP A 193 -7.16 14.59 16.15
CA TRP A 193 -5.85 14.08 16.56
C TRP A 193 -5.99 13.25 17.85
N PRO A 194 -6.45 11.99 17.81
CA PRO A 194 -6.68 11.23 19.02
C PRO A 194 -5.41 10.45 19.37
N ALA A 195 -4.35 11.11 19.82
CA ALA A 195 -3.10 10.43 20.17
C ALA A 195 -2.74 10.61 21.65
N GLY A 196 -3.45 9.86 22.51
CA GLY A 196 -3.02 9.65 23.90
C GLY A 196 -1.55 9.20 23.95
N ARG A 197 -0.83 9.56 25.03
CA ARG A 197 0.63 9.36 25.18
C ARG A 197 1.11 7.95 24.75
N ARG A 198 0.32 6.91 25.04
CA ARG A 198 0.60 5.51 24.65
C ARG A 198 0.58 5.27 23.14
N LEU A 199 -0.36 5.86 22.40
CA LEU A 199 -0.50 5.65 20.95
C LEU A 199 0.69 6.26 20.20
N ARG A 200 1.17 7.43 20.64
CA ARG A 200 2.37 8.07 20.08
C ARG A 200 3.61 7.20 20.28
N ILE A 201 3.77 6.58 21.46
CA ILE A 201 4.89 5.67 21.74
C ILE A 201 4.83 4.45 20.81
N LEU A 202 3.65 3.86 20.60
CA LEU A 202 3.48 2.73 19.68
C LEU A 202 3.79 3.11 18.22
N GLN A 203 3.37 4.28 17.77
CA GLN A 203 3.66 4.77 16.42
C GLN A 203 5.16 5.02 16.22
N ILE A 204 5.83 5.66 17.19
CA ILE A 204 7.28 5.87 17.14
C ILE A 204 8.02 4.52 17.16
N GLY A 205 7.61 3.60 18.03
CA GLY A 205 8.17 2.24 18.07
C GLY A 205 7.97 1.49 16.75
N GLY A 206 6.79 1.60 16.14
CA GLY A 206 6.51 1.04 14.83
C GLY A 206 7.37 1.65 13.72
N VAL A 207 7.57 2.98 13.72
CA VAL A 207 8.48 3.66 12.78
C VAL A 207 9.90 3.11 12.92
N VAL A 208 10.43 3.07 14.15
CA VAL A 208 11.79 2.56 14.42
C VAL A 208 11.92 1.10 13.98
N LEU A 209 10.94 0.27 14.30
CA LEU A 209 10.93 -1.13 13.91
C LEU A 209 10.93 -1.30 12.39
N THR A 210 10.10 -0.54 11.68
CA THR A 210 10.05 -0.60 10.21
C THR A 210 11.34 -0.11 9.56
N VAL A 211 11.89 1.02 10.03
CA VAL A 211 13.14 1.58 9.50
C VAL A 211 14.31 0.64 9.76
N SER A 212 14.37 0.05 10.96
CA SER A 212 15.40 -0.95 11.29
C SER A 212 15.28 -2.21 10.43
N GLY A 213 14.05 -2.69 10.18
CA GLY A 213 13.80 -3.82 9.29
C GLY A 213 14.27 -3.54 7.87
N ILE A 214 13.93 -2.37 7.31
CA ILE A 214 14.38 -1.97 5.96
C ILE A 214 15.92 -1.86 5.91
N ALA A 215 16.56 -1.28 6.93
CA ALA A 215 18.01 -1.16 6.99
C ALA A 215 18.70 -2.53 7.00
N VAL A 216 18.18 -3.49 7.80
CA VAL A 216 18.67 -4.87 7.82
C VAL A 216 18.48 -5.54 6.45
N MET A 217 17.33 -5.36 5.79
CA MET A 217 17.11 -5.94 4.46
C MET A 217 18.12 -5.45 3.41
N ASN A 218 18.51 -4.18 3.49
CA ASN A 218 19.46 -3.56 2.54
C ASN A 218 20.92 -4.00 2.81
N LEU A 219 21.31 -4.14 4.08
CA LEU A 219 22.66 -4.59 4.44
C LEU A 219 22.98 -6.02 3.97
N PHE A 220 21.95 -6.84 3.74
CA PHE A 220 22.10 -8.22 3.29
C PHE A 220 21.60 -8.42 1.87
N SER A 221 21.48 -7.39 1.02
CA SER A 221 20.95 -7.48 -0.37
C SER A 221 21.97 -7.98 -1.38
#